data_AF-A0AAU0LPJ9-F1
#
_entry.id   AF-A0AAU0LPJ9-F1
#
_cell.length_a   1.000
_cell.length_b   1.000
_cell.length_c   1.000
_cell.angle_alpha   90.00
_cell.angle_beta   90.00
_cell.angle_gamma   90.00
#
_symmetry.space_group_name_H-M   'P 1'
#
loop_
_entity.id
_entity.type
_entity.pdbx_description
1 polymer ?
#
loop_
_entity_poly.entity_id
_entity_poly.type
_entity_poly.pdbx_seq_one_letter_code
_entity_poly.pdbx_strand_id
1 'polypeptide(L)'
;MNYNAKLHIYPIIIQLLILLLYSPSAASQTVKSLTIASPTHAVLFVTNESDKSTDFIMRLHEKNAAEVFKQVPFSTTKLLVTKTDAKKLTFIVKNHQWTIDVLSLKQRHAMILFDGSAKPKIIYDSNTYLAAAKPIVNTSAQIASTKASVQYNAQHFFDSIAQVQFIPSGQYAAAIIANPALPLYYSQRKKICDGTYVMQQFSDENEVQSGATTTTVYQEGKEITSNNLSGGNNYYNKRFYNQVGLIDSIQYLQNSKWSSSTIYRYLPNAIISYDPTFESAMIYHLNSKLQVIKSESIHFVYQRKDWTIYSYDQQNRITEEISGRNDQRESRVHYQYDSPETSDYSLRQTFDQSDRLTAEIKRSYRANETIDEFYYEGVLQQKSIVKDRGNCTYENLIYNKEGQLTAKYIQVRKTN
;
A
#
# COMPACT_ATOMS: atom_id res chain seq x y z
N MET A 1 -3.09 -22.19 -80.37
CA MET A 1 -4.03 -21.22 -79.75
C MET A 1 -4.73 -21.95 -78.61
N ASN A 2 -4.62 -21.66 -77.32
CA ASN A 2 -4.06 -20.55 -76.56
C ASN A 2 -3.43 -21.20 -75.30
N TYR A 3 -2.15 -20.93 -75.00
CA TYR A 3 -1.42 -21.61 -73.93
C TYR A 3 -1.79 -21.03 -72.56
N ASN A 4 -2.23 -21.91 -71.66
CA ASN A 4 -2.33 -21.69 -70.22
C ASN A 4 -0.94 -21.44 -69.62
N ALA A 5 -0.59 -20.19 -69.34
CA ALA A 5 0.56 -19.88 -68.50
C ALA A 5 0.11 -19.85 -67.03
N LYS A 6 0.24 -21.00 -66.35
CA LYS A 6 0.27 -21.07 -64.89
C LYS A 6 1.48 -20.27 -64.41
N LEU A 7 1.23 -19.18 -63.68
CA LEU A 7 2.27 -18.44 -62.98
C LEU A 7 2.82 -19.34 -61.86
N HIS A 8 3.94 -20.01 -62.10
CA HIS A 8 4.69 -20.74 -61.09
C HIS A 8 5.37 -19.74 -60.15
N ILE A 9 4.70 -19.40 -59.05
CA ILE A 9 5.32 -18.72 -57.93
C ILE A 9 6.18 -19.75 -57.20
N TYR A 10 7.50 -19.59 -57.29
CA TYR A 10 8.49 -20.48 -56.68
C TYR A 10 8.34 -20.50 -55.14
N PRO A 11 8.40 -21.68 -54.48
CA PRO A 11 8.31 -21.78 -53.01
C PRO A 11 9.47 -21.07 -52.28
N ILE A 12 10.53 -20.72 -53.00
CA ILE A 12 11.70 -19.99 -52.46
C ILE A 12 11.34 -18.52 -52.16
N ILE A 13 10.44 -17.89 -52.91
CA ILE A 13 10.05 -16.48 -52.69
C ILE A 13 9.12 -16.36 -51.47
N ILE A 14 8.28 -17.36 -51.21
CA ILE A 14 7.43 -17.41 -50.01
C ILE A 14 8.28 -17.71 -48.76
N GLN A 15 9.31 -18.56 -48.87
CA GLN A 15 10.24 -18.78 -47.75
C GLN A 15 11.11 -17.55 -47.42
N LEU A 16 11.52 -16.74 -48.41
CA LEU A 16 12.23 -15.49 -48.16
C LEU A 16 11.34 -14.40 -47.52
N LEU A 17 10.04 -14.36 -47.85
CA LEU A 17 9.09 -13.47 -47.18
C LEU A 17 8.77 -13.92 -45.74
N ILE A 18 8.75 -15.23 -45.47
CA ILE A 18 8.57 -15.76 -44.10
C ILE A 18 9.83 -15.54 -43.25
N LEU A 19 11.04 -15.59 -43.84
CA LEU A 19 12.30 -15.27 -43.14
C LEU A 19 12.49 -13.76 -42.87
N LEU A 20 11.87 -12.88 -43.67
CA LEU A 20 11.83 -11.44 -43.40
C LEU A 20 10.75 -11.06 -42.36
N LEU A 21 9.71 -11.87 -42.20
CA LEU A 21 8.68 -11.72 -41.14
C LEU A 21 9.03 -12.47 -39.84
N TYR A 22 10.00 -13.38 -39.89
CA TYR A 22 10.63 -14.07 -38.75
C TYR A 22 12.14 -13.79 -38.67
N SER A 23 12.55 -12.57 -38.99
CA SER A 23 13.75 -12.08 -38.33
C SER A 23 13.39 -12.01 -36.85
N PRO A 24 14.05 -12.76 -35.94
CA PRO A 24 14.08 -12.29 -34.58
C PRO A 24 14.67 -10.90 -34.74
N SER A 25 13.86 -9.86 -34.56
CA SER A 25 14.40 -8.65 -33.98
C SER A 25 15.16 -9.17 -32.80
N ALA A 26 16.49 -9.27 -32.94
CA ALA A 26 17.37 -9.39 -31.82
C ALA A 26 16.85 -8.26 -30.94
N ALA A 27 16.11 -8.63 -29.89
CA ALA A 27 15.90 -7.73 -28.80
C ALA A 27 17.32 -7.29 -28.55
N SER A 28 17.62 -6.03 -28.88
CA SER A 28 18.78 -5.38 -28.32
C SER A 28 18.66 -5.78 -26.87
N GLN A 29 19.52 -6.70 -26.42
CA GLN A 29 19.58 -7.04 -25.01
C GLN A 29 20.04 -5.73 -24.44
N THR A 30 19.07 -4.91 -24.07
CA THR A 30 19.29 -3.64 -23.42
C THR A 30 19.97 -4.08 -22.16
N VAL A 31 21.31 -3.99 -22.19
CA VAL A 31 22.17 -4.28 -21.05
C VAL A 31 21.51 -3.52 -19.91
N LYS A 32 20.94 -4.24 -18.94
CA LYS A 32 20.20 -3.61 -17.84
C LYS A 32 21.14 -2.59 -17.25
N SER A 33 20.87 -1.32 -17.51
CA SER A 33 21.78 -0.24 -17.20
C SER A 33 21.04 0.71 -16.29
N LEU A 34 21.68 1.04 -15.18
CA LEU A 34 21.15 1.97 -14.21
C LEU A 34 21.96 3.24 -14.30
N THR A 35 21.30 4.35 -14.63
CA THR A 35 21.91 5.67 -14.61
C THR A 35 21.42 6.42 -13.37
N ILE A 36 22.37 6.93 -12.59
CA ILE A 36 22.15 7.65 -11.35
C ILE A 36 22.63 9.08 -11.60
N ALA A 37 21.70 9.94 -12.02
CA ALA A 37 21.92 11.39 -12.15
C ALA A 37 21.41 12.17 -10.92
N SER A 38 20.63 11.49 -10.09
CA SER A 38 20.11 11.87 -8.78
C SER A 38 19.67 10.53 -8.15
N PRO A 39 19.99 10.20 -6.89
CA PRO A 39 20.52 11.05 -5.82
C PRO A 39 22.04 11.30 -5.83
N THR A 40 22.51 12.22 -4.96
CA THR A 40 23.93 12.58 -4.86
C THR A 40 24.80 11.44 -4.33
N HIS A 41 24.34 10.64 -3.37
CA HIS A 41 25.09 9.49 -2.85
C HIS A 41 24.39 8.18 -3.21
N ALA A 42 25.14 7.09 -3.32
CA ALA A 42 24.57 5.77 -3.54
C ALA A 42 25.34 4.66 -2.81
N VAL A 43 24.61 3.67 -2.33
CA VAL A 43 25.10 2.39 -1.80
C VAL A 43 24.34 1.30 -2.55
N LEU A 44 24.96 0.72 -3.56
CA LEU A 44 24.33 -0.29 -4.42
C LEU A 44 24.90 -1.66 -4.13
N PHE A 45 24.05 -2.64 -3.91
CA PHE A 45 24.45 -4.03 -3.78
C PHE A 45 24.20 -4.71 -5.13
N VAL A 46 25.27 -5.03 -5.84
CA VAL A 46 25.22 -5.62 -7.18
C VAL A 46 25.47 -7.11 -7.13
N THR A 47 24.77 -7.85 -8.00
CA THR A 47 25.02 -9.26 -8.25
C THR A 47 25.31 -9.50 -9.73
N ASN A 48 26.43 -10.15 -10.03
CA ASN A 48 26.79 -10.61 -11.35
C ASN A 48 26.33 -12.07 -11.52
N GLU A 49 25.86 -12.42 -12.71
CA GLU A 49 25.39 -13.78 -13.03
C GLU A 49 26.49 -14.65 -13.63
N SER A 50 27.64 -14.08 -14.02
CA SER A 50 28.68 -14.79 -14.78
C SER A 50 29.68 -15.59 -13.94
N ASP A 51 29.52 -15.70 -12.61
CA ASP A 51 30.51 -16.30 -11.71
C ASP A 51 29.91 -17.34 -10.73
N LYS A 52 30.66 -18.42 -10.45
CA LYS A 52 30.25 -19.65 -9.73
C LYS A 52 30.49 -19.58 -8.22
N SER A 53 30.15 -18.47 -7.55
CA SER A 53 30.33 -18.36 -6.09
C SER A 53 29.31 -19.20 -5.31
N THR A 54 29.71 -19.72 -4.14
CA THR A 54 28.91 -20.62 -3.29
C THR A 54 27.73 -19.93 -2.59
N ASP A 55 26.67 -20.69 -2.29
CA ASP A 55 25.44 -20.20 -1.63
C ASP A 55 25.70 -19.46 -0.31
N PHE A 56 26.73 -19.87 0.45
CA PHE A 56 27.07 -19.25 1.74
C PHE A 56 27.48 -17.78 1.58
N ILE A 57 28.29 -17.48 0.58
CA ILE A 57 28.81 -16.13 0.32
C ILE A 57 27.68 -15.20 -0.14
N MET A 58 26.75 -15.71 -0.94
CA MET A 58 25.56 -14.95 -1.35
C MET A 58 24.63 -14.66 -0.17
N ARG A 59 24.40 -15.64 0.72
CA ARG A 59 23.63 -15.43 1.95
C ARG A 59 24.28 -14.39 2.87
N LEU A 60 25.61 -14.38 2.97
CA LEU A 60 26.34 -13.39 3.77
C LEU A 60 26.25 -11.98 3.16
N HIS A 61 26.40 -11.86 1.84
CA HIS A 61 26.15 -10.62 1.11
C HIS A 61 24.73 -10.09 1.35
N GLU A 62 23.71 -10.94 1.24
CA GLU A 62 22.33 -10.55 1.45
C GLU A 62 22.04 -10.13 2.89
N LYS A 63 22.55 -10.88 3.87
CA LYS A 63 22.44 -10.56 5.29
C LYS A 63 23.09 -9.22 5.61
N ASN A 64 24.32 -8.99 5.16
CA ASN A 64 25.05 -7.76 5.49
C ASN A 64 24.53 -6.54 4.71
N ALA A 65 24.01 -6.74 3.50
CA ALA A 65 23.23 -5.71 2.82
C ALA A 65 21.97 -5.34 3.61
N ALA A 66 21.24 -6.33 4.16
CA ALA A 66 20.08 -6.11 5.02
C ALA A 66 20.42 -5.28 6.27
N GLU A 67 21.60 -5.49 6.88
CA GLU A 67 22.04 -4.65 8.00
C GLU A 67 22.29 -3.19 7.60
N VAL A 68 22.82 -2.93 6.39
CA VAL A 68 22.95 -1.56 5.87
C VAL A 68 21.58 -0.95 5.56
N PHE A 69 20.64 -1.73 5.00
CA PHE A 69 19.25 -1.31 4.79
C PHE A 69 18.57 -0.93 6.11
N LYS A 70 18.86 -1.62 7.22
CA LYS A 70 18.32 -1.27 8.55
C LYS A 70 18.83 0.07 9.07
N GLN A 71 20.03 0.51 8.66
CA GLN A 71 20.56 1.83 9.05
C GLN A 71 19.98 2.98 8.22
N VAL A 72 19.29 2.68 7.11
CA VAL A 72 18.76 3.69 6.18
C VAL A 72 17.30 3.38 5.90
N PRO A 73 16.34 4.07 6.54
CA PRO A 73 14.94 3.66 6.50
C PRO A 73 14.30 3.71 5.09
N PHE A 74 14.88 4.42 4.11
CA PHE A 74 14.50 4.41 2.68
C PHE A 74 15.54 5.12 1.78
N SER A 75 15.48 4.87 0.47
CA SER A 75 16.22 5.67 -0.54
C SER A 75 15.62 7.08 -0.63
N THR A 76 16.47 8.09 -0.56
CA THR A 76 16.10 9.51 -0.67
C THR A 76 16.66 10.09 -1.96
N THR A 77 16.27 11.34 -2.27
CA THR A 77 16.87 12.17 -3.32
C THR A 77 18.34 12.55 -3.06
N LYS A 78 18.91 12.20 -1.90
CA LYS A 78 20.33 12.41 -1.56
C LYS A 78 21.12 11.11 -1.34
N LEU A 79 20.45 9.99 -1.10
CA LEU A 79 21.07 8.69 -0.86
C LEU A 79 20.20 7.57 -1.44
N LEU A 80 20.69 6.87 -2.45
CA LEU A 80 20.10 5.62 -2.95
C LEU A 80 20.76 4.46 -2.23
N VAL A 81 20.01 3.69 -1.45
CA VAL A 81 20.47 2.39 -0.94
C VAL A 81 19.59 1.33 -1.56
N THR A 82 20.14 0.49 -2.43
CA THR A 82 19.35 -0.52 -3.13
C THR A 82 20.16 -1.73 -3.58
N LYS A 83 19.47 -2.85 -3.83
CA LYS A 83 20.01 -3.99 -4.58
C LYS A 83 19.68 -3.78 -6.05
N THR A 84 20.59 -4.14 -6.94
CA THR A 84 20.36 -4.04 -8.39
C THR A 84 21.03 -5.18 -9.15
N ASP A 85 20.33 -5.68 -10.16
CA ASP A 85 20.83 -6.65 -11.14
C ASP A 85 21.33 -5.96 -12.43
N ALA A 86 21.52 -4.64 -12.39
CA ALA A 86 22.06 -3.87 -13.50
C ALA A 86 23.47 -4.36 -13.86
N LYS A 87 23.68 -4.62 -15.15
CA LYS A 87 24.95 -5.05 -15.73
C LYS A 87 25.88 -3.87 -15.99
N LYS A 88 25.35 -2.65 -16.00
CA LYS A 88 26.12 -1.40 -16.14
C LYS A 88 25.55 -0.33 -15.23
N LEU A 89 26.42 0.38 -14.50
CA LEU A 89 26.05 1.50 -13.65
C LEU A 89 26.70 2.77 -14.17
N THR A 90 25.94 3.83 -14.34
CA THR A 90 26.44 5.14 -14.75
C THR A 90 26.07 6.16 -13.68
N PHE A 91 27.03 6.92 -13.16
CA PHE A 91 26.83 7.95 -12.16
C PHE A 91 27.15 9.30 -12.79
N ILE A 92 26.19 10.23 -12.77
CA ILE A 92 26.32 11.56 -13.39
C ILE A 92 26.21 12.60 -12.29
N VAL A 93 27.25 13.42 -12.10
CA VAL A 93 27.24 14.55 -11.17
C VAL A 93 27.87 15.77 -11.83
N LYS A 94 27.09 16.84 -11.97
CA LYS A 94 27.49 18.06 -12.68
C LYS A 94 28.05 17.70 -14.07
N ASN A 95 29.34 17.96 -14.31
CA ASN A 95 30.01 17.72 -15.58
C ASN A 95 30.82 16.40 -15.60
N HIS A 96 30.69 15.55 -14.58
CA HIS A 96 31.42 14.28 -14.47
C HIS A 96 30.48 13.10 -14.64
N GLN A 97 30.94 12.11 -15.40
CA GLN A 97 30.26 10.83 -15.58
C GLN A 97 31.22 9.68 -15.25
N TRP A 98 30.80 8.80 -14.34
CA TRP A 98 31.51 7.58 -14.01
C TRP A 98 30.71 6.38 -14.46
N THR A 99 31.35 5.42 -15.12
CA THR A 99 30.69 4.19 -15.56
C THR A 99 31.39 2.99 -14.94
N ILE A 100 30.59 2.07 -14.38
CA ILE A 100 31.05 0.77 -13.88
C ILE A 100 30.35 -0.30 -14.71
N ASP A 101 31.15 -1.13 -15.37
CA ASP A 101 30.67 -2.38 -15.96
C ASP A 101 30.63 -3.45 -14.88
N VAL A 102 29.43 -3.85 -14.47
CA VAL A 102 29.21 -4.81 -13.38
C VAL A 102 29.65 -6.21 -13.80
N LEU A 103 29.61 -6.52 -15.10
CA LEU A 103 30.08 -7.81 -15.64
C LEU A 103 31.60 -7.97 -15.50
N SER A 104 32.33 -6.86 -15.46
CA SER A 104 33.79 -6.83 -15.31
C SER A 104 34.30 -6.81 -13.86
N LEU A 105 33.40 -6.86 -12.86
CA LEU A 105 33.80 -6.84 -11.45
C LEU A 105 34.52 -8.13 -11.05
N LYS A 106 35.42 -8.02 -10.07
CA LYS A 106 36.28 -9.13 -9.64
C LYS A 106 35.53 -10.25 -8.90
N GLN A 107 34.32 -9.99 -8.41
CA GLN A 107 33.51 -10.97 -7.66
C GLN A 107 32.04 -10.86 -8.06
N ARG A 108 31.31 -11.98 -7.88
CA ARG A 108 29.87 -12.10 -8.12
C ARG A 108 29.02 -11.08 -7.37
N HIS A 109 29.48 -10.58 -6.23
CA HIS A 109 28.72 -9.67 -5.38
C HIS A 109 29.63 -8.56 -4.89
N ALA A 110 29.12 -7.34 -4.88
CA ALA A 110 29.85 -6.19 -4.37
C ALA A 110 28.88 -5.13 -3.87
N MET A 111 29.39 -4.27 -2.99
CA MET A 111 28.76 -3.01 -2.65
C MET A 111 29.48 -1.88 -3.41
N ILE A 112 28.74 -1.11 -4.18
CA ILE A 112 29.21 0.09 -4.87
C ILE A 112 28.84 1.30 -4.03
N LEU A 113 29.84 2.04 -3.56
CA LEU A 113 29.67 3.27 -2.79
C LEU A 113 29.98 4.48 -3.66
N PHE A 114 29.03 5.38 -3.79
CA PHE A 114 29.18 6.65 -4.47
C PHE A 114 28.92 7.77 -3.48
N ASP A 115 29.90 8.65 -3.30
CA ASP A 115 29.83 9.77 -2.36
C ASP A 115 29.36 11.09 -3.01
N GLY A 116 28.96 11.06 -4.28
CA GLY A 116 28.47 12.23 -4.99
C GLY A 116 29.52 13.22 -5.45
N SER A 117 30.80 12.90 -5.32
CA SER A 117 31.88 13.80 -5.75
C SER A 117 33.02 13.08 -6.46
N ALA A 118 33.38 11.88 -6.00
CA ALA A 118 34.50 11.11 -6.51
C ALA A 118 34.04 9.88 -7.31
N LYS A 119 34.99 9.20 -7.95
CA LYS A 119 34.76 7.90 -8.59
C LYS A 119 34.16 6.91 -7.58
N PRO A 120 33.10 6.15 -7.93
CA PRO A 120 32.51 5.20 -6.99
C PRO A 120 33.52 4.12 -6.56
N LYS A 121 33.47 3.77 -5.27
CA LYS A 121 34.29 2.74 -4.64
C LYS A 121 33.58 1.39 -4.73
N ILE A 122 34.33 0.33 -4.96
CA ILE A 122 33.80 -1.04 -5.04
C ILE A 122 34.32 -1.81 -3.83
N ILE A 123 33.40 -2.29 -3.00
CA ILE A 123 33.69 -3.04 -1.78
C ILE A 123 33.26 -4.49 -2.00
N TYR A 124 34.23 -5.39 -1.95
CA TYR A 124 34.01 -6.81 -2.17
C TYR A 124 33.75 -7.57 -0.87
N ASP A 125 34.44 -7.22 0.21
CA ASP A 125 34.26 -7.90 1.51
C ASP A 125 32.94 -7.52 2.18
N SER A 126 31.99 -8.45 2.14
CA SER A 126 30.66 -8.30 2.75
C SER A 126 30.68 -8.02 4.26
N ASN A 127 31.72 -8.42 4.99
CA ASN A 127 31.81 -8.14 6.43
C ASN A 127 32.09 -6.67 6.73
N THR A 128 32.63 -5.93 5.76
CA THR A 128 32.97 -4.51 5.90
C THR A 128 31.87 -3.58 5.43
N TYR A 129 30.77 -4.09 4.86
CA TYR A 129 29.72 -3.28 4.24
C TYR A 129 29.17 -2.21 5.18
N LEU A 130 28.84 -2.58 6.41
CA LEU A 130 28.30 -1.65 7.39
C LEU A 130 29.30 -0.54 7.74
N ALA A 131 30.55 -0.92 8.02
CA ALA A 131 31.60 0.04 8.35
C ALA A 131 31.90 1.00 7.18
N ALA A 132 31.92 0.49 5.95
CA ALA A 132 32.19 1.26 4.75
C ALA A 132 31.02 2.16 4.32
N ALA A 133 29.77 1.74 4.57
CA ALA A 133 28.58 2.53 4.30
C ALA A 133 28.33 3.62 5.37
N LYS A 134 28.75 3.38 6.62
CA LYS A 134 28.48 4.24 7.78
C LYS A 134 28.78 5.74 7.56
N PRO A 135 29.89 6.17 6.94
CA PRO A 135 30.14 7.58 6.70
C PRO A 135 29.08 8.21 5.78
N ILE A 136 28.74 7.53 4.68
CA ILE A 136 27.74 8.01 3.70
C ILE A 136 26.34 8.02 4.33
N VAL A 137 26.02 7.00 5.14
CA VAL A 137 24.75 6.85 5.85
C VAL A 137 24.57 7.91 6.95
N ASN A 138 25.61 8.18 7.75
CA ASN A 138 25.56 9.13 8.87
C ASN A 138 25.53 10.60 8.42
N THR A 139 26.21 10.95 7.32
CA THR A 139 26.17 12.32 6.77
C THR A 139 24.74 12.70 6.32
N SER A 140 23.96 11.75 5.81
CA SER A 140 22.53 11.97 5.51
C SER A 140 21.65 12.14 6.76
N ALA A 141 21.95 11.46 7.87
CA ALA A 141 21.20 11.58 9.13
C ALA A 141 21.37 12.96 9.80
N GLN A 142 22.54 13.61 9.66
CA GLN A 142 22.78 14.98 10.16
C GLN A 142 22.19 16.09 9.27
N ILE A 143 21.98 15.85 7.98
CA ILE A 143 21.43 16.85 7.05
C ILE A 143 19.89 16.88 7.09
N ALA A 144 19.25 15.78 7.49
CA ALA A 144 17.79 15.69 7.64
C ALA A 144 17.22 16.65 8.71
N SER A 145 18.03 17.08 9.69
CA SER A 145 17.57 17.96 10.77
C SER A 145 17.62 19.46 10.46
N THR A 146 18.21 19.90 9.34
CA THR A 146 18.51 21.34 9.15
C THR A 146 18.10 21.99 7.84
N LYS A 147 17.68 21.29 6.76
CA LYS A 147 17.12 21.96 5.57
C LYS A 147 16.06 21.13 4.82
N ALA A 148 15.05 21.85 4.31
CA ALA A 148 13.79 21.41 3.70
C ALA A 148 13.81 20.08 2.92
N SER A 149 12.78 19.27 3.19
CA SER A 149 12.43 18.06 2.47
C SER A 149 12.41 18.30 0.95
N VAL A 150 12.90 17.32 0.18
CA VAL A 150 12.67 17.36 -1.27
C VAL A 150 11.18 17.24 -1.50
N GLN A 151 10.60 18.28 -2.09
CA GLN A 151 9.18 18.38 -2.33
C GLN A 151 8.73 17.23 -3.23
N TYR A 152 7.87 16.34 -2.72
CA TYR A 152 7.09 15.44 -3.55
C TYR A 152 6.24 16.31 -4.49
N ASN A 153 6.49 16.22 -5.79
CA ASN A 153 5.70 16.94 -6.79
C ASN A 153 4.44 16.12 -7.08
N ALA A 154 3.29 16.61 -6.61
CA ALA A 154 1.99 15.97 -6.79
C ALA A 154 1.67 15.71 -8.26
N GLN A 155 1.93 16.70 -9.13
CA GLN A 155 1.66 16.61 -10.56
C GLN A 155 2.41 15.44 -11.20
N HIS A 156 3.72 15.34 -10.98
CA HIS A 156 4.53 14.25 -11.55
C HIS A 156 4.06 12.88 -11.04
N PHE A 157 3.69 12.78 -9.76
CA PHE A 157 3.17 11.54 -9.19
C PHE A 157 1.84 11.14 -9.85
N PHE A 158 0.88 12.05 -9.96
CA PHE A 158 -0.41 11.78 -10.57
C PHE A 158 -0.29 11.45 -12.06
N ASP A 159 0.58 12.15 -12.79
CA ASP A 159 0.84 11.87 -14.21
C ASP A 159 1.40 10.45 -14.41
N SER A 160 2.30 10.01 -13.53
CA SER A 160 2.85 8.65 -13.59
C SER A 160 1.80 7.56 -13.35
N ILE A 161 0.81 7.83 -12.49
CA ILE A 161 -0.28 6.90 -12.19
C ILE A 161 -1.30 6.85 -13.33
N ALA A 162 -1.58 7.98 -13.97
CA ALA A 162 -2.51 8.06 -15.08
C ALA A 162 -2.09 7.19 -16.28
N GLN A 163 -0.79 6.92 -16.42
CA GLN A 163 -0.23 6.12 -17.51
C GLN A 163 -0.27 4.60 -17.27
N VAL A 164 -0.70 4.14 -16.09
CA VAL A 164 -0.73 2.70 -15.76
C VAL A 164 -1.81 1.99 -16.57
N GLN A 165 -1.40 0.99 -17.37
CA GLN A 165 -2.30 0.09 -18.10
C GLN A 165 -2.30 -1.29 -17.45
N PHE A 166 -3.13 -1.46 -16.43
CA PHE A 166 -3.41 -2.77 -15.84
C PHE A 166 -4.92 -2.98 -15.76
N ILE A 167 -5.39 -4.13 -16.23
CA ILE A 167 -6.80 -4.51 -16.20
C ILE A 167 -6.97 -5.66 -15.20
N PRO A 168 -7.59 -5.41 -14.04
CA PRO A 168 -7.81 -6.44 -13.04
C PRO A 168 -8.68 -7.59 -13.57
N SER A 169 -8.30 -8.83 -13.29
CA SER A 169 -9.16 -9.99 -13.52
C SER A 169 -10.21 -10.13 -12.42
N GLY A 170 -11.25 -10.93 -12.66
CA GLY A 170 -12.24 -11.26 -11.62
C GLY A 170 -11.63 -11.96 -10.39
N GLN A 171 -10.62 -12.82 -10.59
CA GLN A 171 -9.91 -13.47 -9.48
C GLN A 171 -9.10 -12.47 -8.66
N TYR A 172 -8.42 -11.53 -9.33
CA TYR A 172 -7.73 -10.44 -8.64
C TYR A 172 -8.72 -9.61 -7.82
N ALA A 173 -9.85 -9.23 -8.42
CA ALA A 173 -10.87 -8.44 -7.74
C ALA A 173 -11.43 -9.13 -6.50
N ALA A 174 -11.75 -10.42 -6.59
CA ALA A 174 -12.23 -11.21 -5.47
C ALA A 174 -11.21 -11.25 -4.31
N ALA A 175 -9.91 -11.41 -4.61
CA ALA A 175 -8.86 -11.40 -3.60
C ALA A 175 -8.70 -10.03 -2.92
N ILE A 176 -8.80 -8.93 -3.68
CA ILE A 176 -8.78 -7.57 -3.13
C ILE A 176 -9.98 -7.31 -2.22
N ILE A 177 -11.20 -7.70 -2.64
CA ILE A 177 -12.42 -7.51 -1.85
C ILE A 177 -12.37 -8.33 -0.55
N ALA A 178 -11.76 -9.51 -0.57
CA ALA A 178 -11.61 -10.35 0.62
C ALA A 178 -10.56 -9.84 1.62
N ASN A 179 -9.70 -8.90 1.23
CA ASN A 179 -8.54 -8.49 2.00
C ASN A 179 -8.92 -7.70 3.27
N PRO A 180 -8.54 -8.16 4.48
CA PRO A 180 -8.95 -7.52 5.73
C PRO A 180 -8.28 -6.17 6.02
N ALA A 181 -7.14 -5.87 5.38
CA ALA A 181 -6.48 -4.57 5.54
C ALA A 181 -7.12 -3.46 4.69
N LEU A 182 -8.14 -3.79 3.87
CA LEU A 182 -8.88 -2.84 3.05
C LEU A 182 -10.31 -2.67 3.59
N PRO A 183 -10.52 -1.87 4.66
CA PRO A 183 -11.83 -1.73 5.29
C PRO A 183 -12.90 -1.17 4.35
N LEU A 184 -12.49 -0.49 3.27
CA LEU A 184 -13.38 0.05 2.25
C LEU A 184 -14.24 -1.02 1.53
N TYR A 185 -13.83 -2.29 1.59
CA TYR A 185 -14.55 -3.44 1.02
C TYR A 185 -15.32 -4.25 2.07
N TYR A 186 -15.40 -3.79 3.32
CA TYR A 186 -16.00 -4.53 4.42
C TYR A 186 -17.43 -5.02 4.12
N SER A 187 -18.30 -4.14 3.63
CA SER A 187 -19.70 -4.46 3.30
C SER A 187 -19.80 -5.49 2.17
N GLN A 188 -19.02 -5.30 1.11
CA GLN A 188 -18.95 -6.24 -0.02
C GLN A 188 -18.44 -7.62 0.37
N ARG A 189 -17.42 -7.67 1.24
CA ARG A 189 -16.84 -8.91 1.74
C ARG A 189 -17.85 -9.75 2.52
N LYS A 190 -18.66 -9.10 3.35
CA LYS A 190 -19.66 -9.78 4.18
C LYS A 190 -20.95 -10.12 3.40
N LYS A 191 -21.23 -9.44 2.27
CA LYS A 191 -22.42 -9.63 1.42
C LYS A 191 -23.77 -9.61 2.17
N ILE A 192 -23.85 -8.81 3.23
CA ILE A 192 -24.96 -8.84 4.20
C ILE A 192 -26.01 -7.73 4.00
N CYS A 193 -25.75 -6.75 3.12
CA CYS A 193 -26.59 -5.57 2.94
C CYS A 193 -27.08 -5.48 1.49
N ASP A 194 -28.38 -5.26 1.29
CA ASP A 194 -28.94 -4.91 -0.01
C ASP A 194 -30.21 -4.03 0.14
N GLY A 195 -30.29 -2.94 -0.65
CA GLY A 195 -31.32 -1.92 -0.54
C GLY A 195 -30.91 -0.69 0.27
N THR A 196 -31.88 0.10 0.71
CA THR A 196 -31.64 1.37 1.42
C THR A 196 -31.74 1.17 2.93
N TYR A 197 -30.79 1.73 3.66
CA TYR A 197 -30.70 1.67 5.12
C TYR A 197 -30.58 3.07 5.69
N VAL A 198 -31.22 3.28 6.84
CA VAL A 198 -31.14 4.53 7.59
C VAL A 198 -30.57 4.21 8.96
N MET A 199 -29.48 4.87 9.31
CA MET A 199 -28.89 4.88 10.64
C MET A 199 -29.19 6.22 11.31
N GLN A 200 -29.76 6.17 12.51
CA GLN A 200 -30.05 7.34 13.34
C GLN A 200 -29.23 7.29 14.62
N GLN A 201 -28.72 8.45 15.03
CA GLN A 201 -28.03 8.64 16.30
C GLN A 201 -28.96 9.31 17.33
N PHE A 202 -28.93 8.77 18.53
CA PHE A 202 -29.65 9.26 19.70
C PHE A 202 -28.68 9.51 20.86
N SER A 203 -28.99 10.50 21.70
CA SER A 203 -28.14 10.87 22.85
C SER A 203 -28.36 10.01 24.08
N ASP A 204 -29.51 9.34 24.18
CA ASP A 204 -29.90 8.57 25.36
C ASP A 204 -30.83 7.39 25.01
N GLU A 205 -31.27 6.66 26.05
CA GLU A 205 -32.20 5.52 25.92
C GLU A 205 -33.61 5.95 25.54
N ASN A 206 -33.97 7.22 25.79
CA ASN A 206 -35.26 7.80 25.42
C ASN A 206 -35.34 8.17 23.93
N GLU A 207 -34.31 7.84 23.16
CA GLU A 207 -34.23 8.12 21.73
C GLU A 207 -34.38 9.62 21.41
N VAL A 208 -33.82 10.48 22.28
CA VAL A 208 -33.70 11.91 21.94
C VAL A 208 -32.72 12.03 20.76
N GLN A 209 -33.24 12.42 19.61
CA GLN A 209 -32.46 12.50 18.37
C GLN A 209 -31.34 13.53 18.51
N SER A 210 -30.09 13.08 18.44
CA SER A 210 -28.92 13.92 18.74
C SER A 210 -28.24 14.51 17.50
N GLY A 211 -28.74 14.21 16.31
CA GLY A 211 -28.59 15.09 15.14
C GLY A 211 -27.95 14.49 13.90
N ALA A 212 -27.32 13.30 13.96
CA ALA A 212 -26.78 12.64 12.78
C ALA A 212 -27.76 11.60 12.21
N THR A 213 -28.05 11.68 10.92
CA THR A 213 -28.78 10.64 10.17
C THR A 213 -27.99 10.26 8.94
N THR A 214 -27.63 8.98 8.84
CA THR A 214 -26.91 8.44 7.69
C THR A 214 -27.87 7.56 6.88
N THR A 215 -28.05 7.86 5.60
CA THR A 215 -28.76 6.98 4.67
C THR A 215 -27.76 6.34 3.72
N THR A 216 -27.72 5.02 3.66
CA THR A 216 -26.80 4.27 2.81
C THR A 216 -27.58 3.35 1.88
N VAL A 217 -27.20 3.33 0.60
CA VAL A 217 -27.81 2.46 -0.42
C VAL A 217 -26.80 1.40 -0.81
N TYR A 218 -27.19 0.14 -0.67
CA TYR A 218 -26.44 -1.02 -1.13
C TYR A 218 -27.11 -1.66 -2.34
N GLN A 219 -26.29 -2.15 -3.27
CA GLN A 219 -26.72 -2.97 -4.39
C GLN A 219 -25.73 -4.12 -4.56
N GLU A 220 -26.21 -5.36 -4.46
CA GLU A 220 -25.39 -6.58 -4.54
C GLU A 220 -24.23 -6.59 -3.50
N GLY A 221 -24.49 -6.06 -2.30
CA GLY A 221 -23.48 -5.90 -1.24
C GLY A 221 -22.52 -4.72 -1.43
N LYS A 222 -22.60 -3.99 -2.55
CA LYS A 222 -21.76 -2.81 -2.84
C LYS A 222 -22.43 -1.56 -2.29
N GLU A 223 -21.69 -0.71 -1.58
CA GLU A 223 -22.19 0.59 -1.13
C GLU A 223 -22.22 1.57 -2.30
N ILE A 224 -23.39 1.92 -2.81
CA ILE A 224 -23.52 2.79 -3.98
C ILE A 224 -23.45 4.25 -3.57
N THR A 225 -24.18 4.61 -2.50
CA THR A 225 -24.22 5.98 -1.98
C THR A 225 -24.34 5.97 -0.47
N SER A 226 -23.76 6.97 0.20
CA SER A 226 -24.06 7.27 1.59
C SER A 226 -24.26 8.76 1.77
N ASN A 227 -25.24 9.14 2.58
CA ASN A 227 -25.64 10.52 2.82
C ASN A 227 -25.73 10.75 4.33
N ASN A 228 -24.80 11.50 4.89
CA ASN A 228 -24.77 11.84 6.30
C ASN A 228 -25.25 13.29 6.50
N LEU A 229 -26.42 13.43 7.12
CA LEU A 229 -26.97 14.70 7.58
C LEU A 229 -26.52 14.92 9.02
N SER A 230 -25.70 15.94 9.27
CA SER A 230 -25.21 16.27 10.59
C SER A 230 -24.92 17.77 10.73
N GLY A 231 -25.40 18.37 11.82
CA GLY A 231 -25.14 19.79 12.13
C GLY A 231 -25.58 20.76 11.03
N GLY A 232 -26.71 20.47 10.35
CA GLY A 232 -27.22 21.25 9.22
C GLY A 232 -26.46 21.08 7.90
N ASN A 233 -25.41 20.26 7.87
CA ASN A 233 -24.67 19.93 6.67
C ASN A 233 -25.06 18.56 6.13
N ASN A 234 -25.00 18.42 4.82
CA ASN A 234 -25.14 17.16 4.12
C ASN A 234 -23.78 16.73 3.54
N TYR A 235 -23.25 15.60 4.01
CA TYR A 235 -22.06 14.96 3.47
C TYR A 235 -22.48 13.72 2.68
N TYR A 236 -22.48 13.86 1.37
CA TYR A 236 -22.88 12.81 0.45
C TYR A 236 -21.65 12.20 -0.23
N ASN A 237 -21.62 10.89 -0.35
CA ASN A 237 -20.66 10.18 -1.17
C ASN A 237 -21.34 9.23 -2.15
N LYS A 238 -20.71 9.07 -3.32
CA LYS A 238 -21.15 8.15 -4.36
C LYS A 238 -19.96 7.34 -4.85
N ARG A 239 -20.12 6.02 -4.88
CA ARG A 239 -19.07 5.09 -5.32
C ARG A 239 -19.37 4.60 -6.73
N PHE A 240 -18.33 4.55 -7.53
CA PHE A 240 -18.36 3.99 -8.88
C PHE A 240 -17.51 2.74 -8.88
N TYR A 241 -18.03 1.70 -9.53
CA TYR A 241 -17.40 0.39 -9.59
C TYR A 241 -17.05 0.05 -11.03
N ASN A 242 -15.90 -0.59 -11.23
CA ASN A 242 -15.53 -1.13 -12.53
C ASN A 242 -16.29 -2.45 -12.82
N GLN A 243 -16.07 -3.01 -14.02
CA GLN A 243 -16.78 -4.19 -14.50
C GLN A 243 -16.53 -5.46 -13.64
N VAL A 244 -15.43 -5.51 -12.87
CA VAL A 244 -15.11 -6.63 -11.99
C VAL A 244 -15.48 -6.36 -10.52
N GLY A 245 -16.19 -5.27 -10.24
CA GLY A 245 -16.75 -4.96 -8.92
C GLY A 245 -15.80 -4.24 -7.96
N LEU A 246 -14.61 -3.82 -8.41
CA LEU A 246 -13.70 -2.99 -7.61
C LEU A 246 -14.11 -1.52 -7.69
N ILE A 247 -13.86 -0.74 -6.63
CA ILE A 247 -14.10 0.70 -6.64
C ILE A 247 -13.17 1.34 -7.66
N ASP A 248 -13.72 2.09 -8.60
CA ASP A 248 -12.97 2.92 -9.54
C ASP A 248 -12.79 4.34 -8.99
N SER A 249 -13.85 4.90 -8.40
CA SER A 249 -13.78 6.21 -7.75
C SER A 249 -14.86 6.39 -6.68
N ILE A 250 -14.63 7.35 -5.78
CA ILE A 250 -15.60 7.85 -4.82
C ILE A 250 -15.67 9.36 -4.97
N GLN A 251 -16.87 9.87 -5.27
CA GLN A 251 -17.14 11.30 -5.30
C GLN A 251 -17.67 11.76 -3.95
N TYR A 252 -17.19 12.90 -3.48
CA TYR A 252 -17.65 13.54 -2.24
C TYR A 252 -18.34 14.84 -2.57
N LEU A 253 -19.52 15.04 -2.00
CA LEU A 253 -20.33 16.23 -2.15
C LEU A 253 -20.69 16.77 -0.76
N GLN A 254 -20.56 18.07 -0.58
CA GLN A 254 -21.05 18.79 0.60
C GLN A 254 -22.19 19.70 0.18
N ASN A 255 -23.36 19.57 0.82
CA ASN A 255 -24.56 20.36 0.52
C ASN A 255 -24.88 20.36 -0.98
N SER A 256 -24.83 19.16 -1.59
CA SER A 256 -25.06 18.90 -3.02
C SER A 256 -24.05 19.54 -3.98
N LYS A 257 -22.97 20.15 -3.48
CA LYS A 257 -21.87 20.66 -4.29
C LYS A 257 -20.71 19.68 -4.25
N TRP A 258 -20.08 19.42 -5.40
CA TRP A 258 -18.88 18.61 -5.46
C TRP A 258 -17.76 19.22 -4.63
N SER A 259 -17.11 18.40 -3.81
CA SER A 259 -16.01 18.78 -2.92
C SER A 259 -14.69 18.20 -3.37
N SER A 260 -14.63 16.89 -3.62
CA SER A 260 -13.42 16.21 -4.07
C SER A 260 -13.76 14.83 -4.62
N SER A 261 -12.74 14.09 -5.07
CA SER A 261 -12.92 12.70 -5.49
C SER A 261 -11.67 11.87 -5.21
N THR A 262 -11.87 10.69 -4.64
CA THR A 262 -10.82 9.67 -4.53
C THR A 262 -10.90 8.77 -5.76
N ILE A 263 -9.80 8.65 -6.50
CA ILE A 263 -9.67 7.81 -7.68
C ILE A 263 -8.82 6.60 -7.33
N TYR A 264 -9.20 5.42 -7.80
CA TYR A 264 -8.49 4.17 -7.56
C TYR A 264 -7.83 3.66 -8.84
N ARG A 265 -6.62 3.14 -8.69
CA ARG A 265 -5.83 2.47 -9.72
C ARG A 265 -5.27 1.17 -9.17
N TYR A 266 -5.36 0.14 -9.97
CA TYR A 266 -4.95 -1.21 -9.60
C TYR A 266 -3.71 -1.59 -10.38
N LEU A 267 -2.77 -2.26 -9.72
CA LEU A 267 -1.54 -2.79 -10.27
C LEU A 267 -1.37 -4.25 -9.82
N PRO A 268 -0.52 -5.05 -10.48
CA PRO A 268 -0.27 -6.44 -10.06
C PRO A 268 0.18 -6.56 -8.60
N ASN A 269 0.94 -5.59 -8.11
CA ASN A 269 1.59 -5.58 -6.81
C ASN A 269 1.20 -4.36 -5.95
N ALA A 270 0.23 -3.56 -6.36
CA ALA A 270 -0.21 -2.41 -5.58
C ALA A 270 -1.65 -1.99 -5.89
N ILE A 271 -2.25 -1.24 -4.96
CA ILE A 271 -3.45 -0.44 -5.19
C ILE A 271 -3.09 0.98 -4.83
N ILE A 272 -3.41 1.92 -5.70
CA ILE A 272 -3.17 3.33 -5.47
C ILE A 272 -4.53 4.01 -5.43
N SER A 273 -4.82 4.72 -4.34
CA SER A 273 -5.89 5.70 -4.32
C SER A 273 -5.31 7.11 -4.20
N TYR A 274 -5.93 8.07 -4.85
CA TYR A 274 -5.46 9.45 -4.78
C TYR A 274 -6.62 10.44 -4.91
N ASP A 275 -6.45 11.60 -4.28
CA ASP A 275 -7.35 12.74 -4.39
C ASP A 275 -6.56 13.93 -4.96
N PRO A 276 -6.75 14.27 -6.24
CA PRO A 276 -6.07 15.41 -6.86
C PRO A 276 -6.41 16.75 -6.20
N THR A 277 -7.63 16.91 -5.68
CA THR A 277 -8.09 18.15 -5.05
C THR A 277 -7.38 18.40 -3.74
N PHE A 278 -7.18 17.37 -2.93
CA PHE A 278 -6.43 17.46 -1.68
C PHE A 278 -4.93 17.21 -1.82
N GLU A 279 -4.46 16.98 -3.04
CA GLU A 279 -3.10 16.55 -3.33
C GLU A 279 -2.62 15.50 -2.31
N SER A 280 -3.31 14.36 -2.31
CA SER A 280 -3.01 13.25 -1.42
C SER A 280 -3.10 11.91 -2.14
N ALA A 281 -2.34 10.92 -1.66
CA ALA A 281 -2.36 9.56 -2.17
C ALA A 281 -2.18 8.54 -1.08
N MET A 282 -2.78 7.37 -1.25
CA MET A 282 -2.57 6.17 -0.46
C MET A 282 -2.11 5.04 -1.39
N ILE A 283 -1.03 4.36 -1.01
CA ILE A 283 -0.47 3.24 -1.76
C ILE A 283 -0.54 2.00 -0.87
N TYR A 284 -1.24 0.98 -1.32
CA TYR A 284 -1.31 -0.33 -0.68
C TYR A 284 -0.43 -1.31 -1.48
N HIS A 285 0.71 -1.69 -0.93
CA HIS A 285 1.63 -2.66 -1.52
C HIS A 285 1.14 -4.08 -1.26
N LEU A 286 1.09 -4.88 -2.33
CA LEU A 286 0.57 -6.24 -2.31
C LEU A 286 1.69 -7.26 -2.43
N ASN A 287 1.57 -8.39 -1.74
CA ASN A 287 2.42 -9.56 -1.98
C ASN A 287 1.84 -10.47 -3.08
N SER A 288 2.49 -11.60 -3.35
CA SER A 288 2.04 -12.59 -4.34
C SER A 288 0.69 -13.26 -4.03
N LYS A 289 0.23 -13.19 -2.77
CA LYS A 289 -1.10 -13.63 -2.34
C LYS A 289 -2.15 -12.50 -2.39
N LEU A 290 -1.78 -11.34 -2.91
CA LEU A 290 -2.61 -10.12 -2.95
C LEU A 290 -3.02 -9.61 -1.55
N GLN A 291 -2.24 -9.94 -0.52
CA GLN A 291 -2.38 -9.37 0.82
C GLN A 291 -1.69 -8.00 0.86
N VAL A 292 -2.26 -7.04 1.60
CA VAL A 292 -1.60 -5.73 1.77
C VAL A 292 -0.50 -5.91 2.79
N ILE A 293 0.76 -5.85 2.37
CA ILE A 293 1.91 -5.98 3.29
C ILE A 293 2.36 -4.63 3.83
N LYS A 294 2.00 -3.54 3.13
CA LYS A 294 2.32 -2.17 3.53
C LYS A 294 1.32 -1.19 2.96
N SER A 295 0.90 -0.19 3.73
CA SER A 295 0.19 0.99 3.23
C SER A 295 1.04 2.25 3.46
N GLU A 296 0.92 3.22 2.56
CA GLU A 296 1.61 4.51 2.66
C GLU A 296 0.66 5.64 2.28
N SER A 297 0.41 6.58 3.19
CA SER A 297 -0.28 7.84 2.89
C SER A 297 0.75 8.92 2.57
N ILE A 298 0.56 9.67 1.50
CA ILE A 298 1.39 10.81 1.10
C ILE A 298 0.49 12.05 1.04
N HIS A 299 0.85 13.06 1.83
CA HIS A 299 0.26 14.38 1.76
C HIS A 299 1.26 15.32 1.09
N PHE A 300 1.01 15.67 -0.18
CA PHE A 300 1.96 16.44 -0.98
C PHE A 300 2.09 17.89 -0.49
N VAL A 301 1.00 18.53 -0.05
CA VAL A 301 1.04 19.88 0.55
C VAL A 301 1.90 19.92 1.82
N TYR A 302 1.68 18.95 2.72
CA TYR A 302 2.33 18.91 4.02
C TYR A 302 3.68 18.19 4.01
N GLN A 303 4.07 17.62 2.87
CA GLN A 303 5.29 16.82 2.70
C GLN A 303 5.41 15.74 3.79
N ARG A 304 4.26 15.12 4.10
CA ARG A 304 4.12 14.13 5.17
C ARG A 304 3.81 12.77 4.56
N LYS A 305 4.50 11.75 5.07
CA LYS A 305 4.22 10.37 4.74
C LYS A 305 3.88 9.58 5.99
N ASP A 306 2.73 8.94 6.03
CA ASP A 306 2.40 7.96 7.08
C ASP A 306 2.47 6.56 6.47
N TRP A 307 2.83 5.55 7.25
CA TRP A 307 2.92 4.18 6.76
C TRP A 307 2.49 3.18 7.81
N THR A 308 2.01 2.02 7.33
CA THR A 308 1.69 0.85 8.16
C THR A 308 2.19 -0.41 7.46
N ILE A 309 2.80 -1.32 8.19
CA ILE A 309 3.22 -2.66 7.74
C ILE A 309 2.31 -3.67 8.42
N TYR A 310 1.86 -4.68 7.66
CA TYR A 310 0.90 -5.68 8.14
C TYR A 310 1.51 -7.08 8.13
N SER A 311 1.29 -7.81 9.22
CA SER A 311 1.59 -9.24 9.34
C SER A 311 0.29 -10.04 9.38
N TYR A 312 0.35 -11.29 8.89
CA TYR A 312 -0.82 -12.15 8.77
C TYR A 312 -0.55 -13.54 9.35
N ASP A 313 -1.60 -14.18 9.87
CA ASP A 313 -1.57 -15.60 10.21
C ASP A 313 -1.84 -16.52 8.99
N GLN A 314 -1.89 -17.83 9.24
CA GLN A 314 -2.17 -18.83 8.22
C GLN A 314 -3.59 -18.77 7.68
N GLN A 315 -4.53 -18.20 8.43
CA GLN A 315 -5.93 -17.99 8.05
C GLN A 315 -6.16 -16.65 7.32
N ASN A 316 -5.08 -15.94 6.96
CA ASN A 316 -5.13 -14.64 6.27
C ASN A 316 -5.78 -13.53 7.12
N ARG A 317 -5.63 -13.60 8.45
CA ARG A 317 -6.08 -12.55 9.38
C ARG A 317 -4.88 -11.72 9.83
N ILE A 318 -5.10 -10.43 10.07
CA ILE A 318 -4.03 -9.52 10.51
C ILE A 318 -3.64 -9.91 11.94
N THR A 319 -2.35 -10.12 12.19
CA THR A 319 -1.81 -10.41 13.53
C THR A 319 -1.05 -9.23 14.12
N GLU A 320 -0.47 -8.40 13.27
CA GLU A 320 0.31 -7.24 13.69
C GLU A 320 0.19 -6.09 12.68
N GLU A 321 0.16 -4.87 13.22
CA GLU A 321 0.41 -3.65 12.47
C GLU A 321 1.59 -2.90 13.10
N ILE A 322 2.52 -2.42 12.27
CA ILE A 322 3.54 -1.48 12.71
C ILE A 322 3.34 -0.21 11.91
N SER A 323 3.07 0.90 12.59
CA SER A 323 2.80 2.18 11.94
C SER A 323 3.80 3.25 12.35
N GLY A 324 4.01 4.19 11.44
CA GLY A 324 4.93 5.30 11.67
C GLY A 324 4.66 6.48 10.76
N ARG A 325 5.39 7.56 11.03
CA ARG A 325 5.39 8.78 10.25
C ARG A 325 6.79 9.08 9.78
N ASN A 326 6.91 9.35 8.49
CA ASN A 326 8.16 9.49 7.78
C ASN A 326 9.08 8.32 8.12
N ASP A 327 10.03 8.57 9.02
CA ASP A 327 11.16 7.69 9.28
C ASP A 327 11.09 7.06 10.67
N GLN A 328 10.04 7.42 11.44
CA GLN A 328 9.90 7.07 12.84
C GLN A 328 8.70 6.16 13.04
N ARG A 329 8.95 5.01 13.70
CA ARG A 329 7.88 4.14 14.21
C ARG A 329 7.14 4.91 15.31
N GLU A 330 5.83 5.01 15.19
CA GLU A 330 4.97 5.66 16.19
C GLU A 330 4.22 4.64 17.05
N SER A 331 3.80 3.51 16.47
CA SER A 331 2.94 2.55 17.15
C SER A 331 3.11 1.12 16.61
N ARG A 332 2.80 0.15 17.46
CA ARG A 332 2.63 -1.26 17.10
C ARG A 332 1.29 -1.75 17.62
N VAL A 333 0.57 -2.54 16.84
CA VAL A 333 -0.71 -3.14 17.22
C VAL A 333 -0.60 -4.65 17.10
N HIS A 334 -1.08 -5.38 18.09
CA HIS A 334 -1.17 -6.84 18.07
C HIS A 334 -2.62 -7.29 18.13
N TYR A 335 -2.96 -8.32 17.35
CA TYR A 335 -4.30 -8.90 17.28
C TYR A 335 -4.28 -10.36 17.72
N GLN A 336 -5.21 -10.73 18.59
CA GLN A 336 -5.44 -12.12 19.02
C GLN A 336 -6.84 -12.57 18.64
N TYR A 337 -7.00 -13.88 18.45
CA TYR A 337 -8.23 -14.52 18.02
C TYR A 337 -8.50 -15.73 18.89
N ASP A 338 -9.74 -15.92 19.33
CA ASP A 338 -10.10 -17.02 20.23
C ASP A 338 -10.22 -18.37 19.52
N SER A 339 -10.50 -18.37 18.21
CA SER A 339 -10.54 -19.60 17.42
C SER A 339 -10.03 -19.38 16.00
N PRO A 340 -9.63 -20.45 15.28
CA PRO A 340 -9.28 -20.37 13.86
C PRO A 340 -10.46 -20.02 12.94
N GLU A 341 -11.69 -20.17 13.43
CA GLU A 341 -12.92 -20.03 12.65
C GLU A 341 -13.44 -18.58 12.65
N THR A 342 -13.03 -17.75 13.61
CA THR A 342 -13.46 -16.35 13.68
C THR A 342 -12.60 -15.46 12.76
N SER A 343 -13.28 -14.58 12.01
CA SER A 343 -12.60 -13.53 11.22
C SER A 343 -12.26 -12.29 12.05
N ASP A 344 -12.90 -12.14 13.20
CA ASP A 344 -12.83 -10.97 14.06
C ASP A 344 -11.94 -11.26 15.27
N TYR A 345 -11.10 -10.29 15.63
CA TYR A 345 -10.19 -10.40 16.77
C TYR A 345 -10.98 -10.44 18.08
N SER A 346 -10.44 -11.11 19.09
CA SER A 346 -10.92 -11.07 20.48
C SER A 346 -10.15 -10.06 21.32
N LEU A 347 -8.91 -9.77 20.96
CA LEU A 347 -8.09 -8.75 21.61
C LEU A 347 -7.29 -7.97 20.57
N ARG A 348 -7.30 -6.64 20.70
CA ARG A 348 -6.42 -5.72 19.96
C ARG A 348 -5.64 -4.88 20.95
N GLN A 349 -4.33 -4.99 20.97
CA GLN A 349 -3.44 -4.24 21.87
C GLN A 349 -2.62 -3.24 21.07
N THR A 350 -2.54 -2.00 21.55
CA THR A 350 -1.75 -0.92 20.94
C THR A 350 -0.60 -0.54 21.87
N PHE A 351 0.60 -0.50 21.31
CA PHE A 351 1.85 -0.20 22.00
C PHE A 351 2.45 1.08 21.42
N ASP A 352 3.01 1.92 22.29
CA ASP A 352 3.75 3.11 21.87
C ASP A 352 5.15 2.76 21.32
N GLN A 353 5.88 3.79 20.91
CA GLN A 353 7.25 3.69 20.40
C GLN A 353 8.25 3.06 21.38
N SER A 354 7.95 3.03 22.67
CA SER A 354 8.77 2.41 23.74
C SER A 354 8.29 0.99 24.06
N ASP A 355 7.41 0.44 23.23
CA ASP A 355 6.78 -0.87 23.40
C ASP A 355 5.96 -1.01 24.71
N ARG A 356 5.51 0.13 25.27
CA ARG A 356 4.58 0.15 26.41
C ARG A 356 3.15 0.04 25.89
N LEU A 357 2.35 -0.84 26.50
CA LEU A 357 0.93 -0.96 26.21
C LEU A 357 0.21 0.34 26.59
N THR A 358 -0.43 1.00 25.62
CA THR A 358 -1.16 2.25 25.82
C THR A 358 -2.66 2.09 25.70
N ALA A 359 -3.13 1.15 24.88
CA ALA A 359 -4.55 0.89 24.73
C ALA A 359 -4.84 -0.56 24.38
N GLU A 360 -6.02 -1.02 24.75
CA GLU A 360 -6.52 -2.34 24.36
C GLU A 360 -8.02 -2.30 24.07
N ILE A 361 -8.45 -3.12 23.11
CA ILE A 361 -9.86 -3.40 22.86
C ILE A 361 -10.06 -4.89 23.10
N LYS A 362 -10.93 -5.23 24.05
CA LYS A 362 -11.39 -6.60 24.30
C LYS A 362 -12.74 -6.78 23.65
N ARG A 363 -12.87 -7.80 22.80
CA ARG A 363 -14.10 -8.19 22.16
C ARG A 363 -14.60 -9.49 22.75
N SER A 364 -15.87 -9.52 23.12
CA SER A 364 -16.56 -10.73 23.57
C SER A 364 -17.92 -10.87 22.89
N TYR A 365 -18.45 -12.09 22.90
CA TYR A 365 -19.71 -12.43 22.25
C TYR A 365 -20.70 -12.96 23.28
N ARG A 366 -21.94 -12.45 23.23
CA ARG A 366 -23.05 -12.93 24.06
C ARG A 366 -24.30 -13.07 23.19
N ALA A 367 -24.69 -14.30 22.89
CA ALA A 367 -25.81 -14.57 21.97
C ALA A 367 -25.63 -13.82 20.62
N ASN A 368 -26.48 -12.87 20.28
CA ASN A 368 -26.40 -12.03 19.08
C ASN A 368 -25.73 -10.66 19.33
N GLU A 369 -25.08 -10.49 20.48
CA GLU A 369 -24.39 -9.26 20.87
C GLU A 369 -22.88 -9.40 20.71
N THR A 370 -22.26 -8.40 20.10
CA THR A 370 -20.81 -8.17 20.15
C THR A 370 -20.54 -7.06 21.14
N ILE A 371 -19.68 -7.32 22.11
CA ILE A 371 -19.33 -6.38 23.17
C ILE A 371 -17.86 -6.01 22.99
N ASP A 372 -17.59 -4.71 22.79
CA ASP A 372 -16.25 -4.15 22.70
C ASP A 372 -15.96 -3.27 23.91
N GLU A 373 -14.91 -3.57 24.65
CA GLU A 373 -14.44 -2.79 25.81
C GLU A 373 -13.09 -2.15 25.48
N PHE A 374 -13.05 -0.82 25.43
CA PHE A 374 -11.86 -0.05 25.14
C PHE A 374 -11.22 0.48 26.41
N TYR A 375 -9.95 0.13 26.62
CA TYR A 375 -9.14 0.57 27.74
C TYR A 375 -7.99 1.45 27.24
N TYR A 376 -7.69 2.50 28.01
CA TYR A 376 -6.53 3.36 27.82
C TYR A 376 -5.71 3.37 29.11
N GLU A 377 -4.42 3.06 29.01
CA GLU A 377 -3.50 2.88 30.13
C GLU A 377 -4.09 1.99 31.26
N GLY A 378 -4.78 0.91 30.86
CA GLY A 378 -5.40 -0.06 31.78
C GLY A 378 -6.75 0.35 32.37
N VAL A 379 -7.25 1.54 32.05
CA VAL A 379 -8.54 2.06 32.54
C VAL A 379 -9.59 1.97 31.46
N LEU A 380 -10.74 1.35 31.76
CA LEU A 380 -11.89 1.29 30.85
C LEU A 380 -12.33 2.73 30.52
N GLN A 381 -12.38 3.07 29.25
CA GLN A 381 -12.83 4.38 28.77
C GLN A 381 -14.22 4.31 28.14
N GLN A 382 -14.51 3.21 27.45
CA GLN A 382 -15.74 3.05 26.69
C GLN A 382 -16.13 1.57 26.57
N LYS A 383 -17.43 1.31 26.56
CA LYS A 383 -18.01 0.02 26.21
C LYS A 383 -19.03 0.18 25.09
N SER A 384 -18.91 -0.64 24.04
CA SER A 384 -19.87 -0.72 22.94
C SER A 384 -20.59 -2.06 23.00
N ILE A 385 -21.91 -2.06 22.82
CA ILE A 385 -22.71 -3.28 22.68
C ILE A 385 -23.45 -3.19 21.35
N VAL A 386 -23.04 -4.01 20.39
CA VAL A 386 -23.67 -4.13 19.08
C VAL A 386 -24.58 -5.34 19.07
N LYS A 387 -25.88 -5.13 18.95
CA LYS A 387 -26.88 -6.19 18.76
C LYS A 387 -27.16 -6.34 17.29
N ASP A 388 -26.69 -7.44 16.69
CA ASP A 388 -27.00 -7.77 15.31
C ASP A 388 -28.44 -8.28 15.22
N ARG A 389 -29.23 -7.66 14.33
CA ARG A 389 -30.62 -8.02 14.05
C ARG A 389 -30.76 -8.68 12.67
N GLY A 390 -29.64 -8.95 11.99
CA GLY A 390 -29.58 -9.56 10.67
C GLY A 390 -29.89 -8.57 9.54
N ASN A 391 -29.63 -8.99 8.30
CA ASN A 391 -29.89 -8.20 7.08
C ASN A 391 -29.33 -6.77 7.14
N CYS A 392 -28.14 -6.59 7.73
CA CYS A 392 -27.51 -5.26 7.90
C CYS A 392 -28.33 -4.30 8.78
N THR A 393 -29.14 -4.83 9.69
CA THR A 393 -29.83 -4.05 10.72
C THR A 393 -29.20 -4.34 12.08
N TYR A 394 -28.97 -3.30 12.87
CA TYR A 394 -28.34 -3.44 14.17
C TYR A 394 -28.71 -2.29 15.10
N GLU A 395 -28.50 -2.53 16.38
CA GLU A 395 -28.50 -1.52 17.43
C GLU A 395 -27.10 -1.47 18.04
N ASN A 396 -26.53 -0.28 18.20
CA ASN A 396 -25.26 -0.10 18.90
C ASN A 396 -25.45 0.86 20.09
N LEU A 397 -25.10 0.40 21.28
CA LEU A 397 -25.15 1.16 22.53
C LEU A 397 -23.72 1.48 22.96
N ILE A 398 -23.42 2.76 23.20
CA ILE A 398 -22.09 3.22 23.63
C ILE A 398 -22.19 3.81 25.03
N TYR A 399 -21.40 3.27 25.94
CA TYR A 399 -21.29 3.69 27.34
C TYR A 399 -19.91 4.30 27.61
N ASN A 400 -19.85 5.34 28.44
CA ASN A 400 -18.59 5.89 28.95
C ASN A 400 -18.01 5.05 30.10
N LYS A 401 -16.87 5.49 30.66
CA LYS A 401 -16.19 4.85 31.80
C LYS A 401 -17.02 4.81 33.08
N GLU A 402 -17.96 5.75 33.26
CA GLU A 402 -18.92 5.78 34.38
C GLU A 402 -20.11 4.83 34.15
N GLY A 403 -20.19 4.15 33.01
CA GLY A 403 -21.30 3.26 32.65
C GLY A 403 -22.56 4.00 32.18
N GLN A 404 -22.46 5.29 31.87
CA GLN A 404 -23.56 6.08 31.35
C GLN A 404 -23.64 5.92 29.83
N LEU A 405 -24.85 5.73 29.29
CA LEU A 405 -25.07 5.71 27.85
C LEU A 405 -24.79 7.11 27.28
N THR A 406 -23.89 7.19 26.31
CA THR A 406 -23.51 8.46 25.64
C THR A 406 -23.97 8.51 24.19
N ALA A 407 -24.24 7.36 23.57
CA ALA A 407 -24.82 7.31 22.25
C ALA A 407 -25.56 5.99 22.01
N LYS A 408 -26.66 6.06 21.27
CA LYS A 408 -27.36 4.91 20.69
C LYS A 408 -27.45 5.10 19.18
N TYR A 409 -27.10 4.07 18.42
CA TYR A 409 -27.27 4.03 16.98
C TYR A 409 -28.24 2.91 16.62
N ILE A 410 -29.23 3.22 15.78
CA ILE A 410 -30.15 2.23 15.24
C ILE A 410 -30.05 2.28 13.73
N GLN A 411 -29.71 1.16 13.11
CA GLN A 411 -29.74 1.00 11.66
C GLN A 411 -30.87 0.06 11.25
N VAL A 412 -31.77 0.56 10.41
CA VAL A 412 -32.90 -0.20 9.87
C VAL A 412 -32.94 -0.11 8.35
N ARG A 413 -33.50 -1.14 7.71
CA ARG A 413 -33.80 -1.09 6.29
C ARG A 413 -34.99 -0.17 6.07
N LYS A 414 -34.87 0.76 5.14
CA LYS A 414 -35.99 1.60 4.70
C LYS A 414 -36.92 0.76 3.83
N THR A 415 -38.10 0.44 4.35
CA THR A 415 -39.20 -0.10 3.55
C THR A 415 -39.91 1.08 2.87
N ASN A 416 -40.10 0.99 1.55
CA ASN A 416 -40.86 1.98 0.79
C ASN A 416 -42.34 1.93 1.13
#